data_AF-A0A6A0H2Q0-F1
#
_entry.id   AF-A0A6A0H2Q0-F1
#
_cell.length_a   1.000
_cell.length_b   1.000
_cell.length_c   1.000
_cell.angle_alpha   90.00
_cell.angle_beta   90.00
_cell.angle_gamma   90.00
#
_symmetry.space_group_name_H-M   'P 1'
#
loop_
_entity.id
_entity.type
_entity.pdbx_description
1 polymer ?
#
loop_
_entity_poly.entity_id
_entity_poly.type
_entity_poly.pdbx_seq_one_letter_code
_entity_poly.pdbx_strand_id
1 'polypeptide(L)'
;MRGIKTLDPERQLEDEPWFHGVLPREEVVRLLREDGDFLGHYRFEGPAYPSIQELIIYQHKCGLPVTNKSGAVLRAPIFREHWELNNDDVQLVEKIGRGNFGDVYKARLAGSGLDAAVKTCRVTLPDEQKKKFLQEGRILKQYDHPNIVKFIGICVQKQPIMIVMELVPGGWRVTAELRAQQQRQAHGEADDGHVPRHRRRHGLPRV
;
A
#
# COMPACT_ATOMS: atom_id res chain seq x y z
N MET A 1 9.44 -30.55 13.58
CA MET A 1 8.51 -30.88 12.47
C MET A 1 7.37 -29.87 12.51
N ARG A 2 7.29 -28.95 11.54
CA ARG A 2 6.18 -27.97 11.48
C ARG A 2 5.00 -28.67 10.81
N GLY A 3 3.89 -28.82 11.54
CA GLY A 3 2.67 -29.43 11.03
C GLY A 3 2.17 -28.71 9.80
N ILE A 4 1.89 -29.46 8.74
CA ILE A 4 1.24 -28.96 7.53
C ILE A 4 -0.14 -28.48 7.97
N LYS A 5 -0.36 -27.15 7.97
CA LYS A 5 -1.70 -26.60 8.13
C LYS A 5 -2.50 -27.01 6.89
N THR A 6 -3.47 -27.89 7.08
CA THR A 6 -4.33 -28.44 6.03
C THR A 6 -5.23 -27.35 5.45
N LEU A 7 -5.40 -27.35 4.13
CA LEU A 7 -6.37 -26.50 3.44
C LEU A 7 -7.79 -26.91 3.89
N ASP A 8 -8.58 -25.95 4.32
CA ASP A 8 -9.93 -26.15 4.87
C ASP A 8 -10.99 -25.77 3.82
N PRO A 9 -11.75 -26.73 3.27
CA PRO A 9 -12.68 -26.48 2.17
C PRO A 9 -13.93 -25.67 2.55
N GLU A 10 -14.22 -25.46 3.84
CA GLU A 10 -15.40 -24.67 4.26
C GLU A 10 -15.09 -23.18 4.52
N ARG A 11 -13.81 -22.80 4.53
CA ARG A 11 -13.39 -21.42 4.79
C ARG A 11 -13.76 -20.52 3.60
N GLN A 12 -14.12 -19.26 3.82
CA GLN A 12 -14.32 -18.35 2.68
C GLN A 12 -12.97 -17.97 2.05
N LEU A 13 -12.93 -17.80 0.72
CA LEU A 13 -11.70 -17.49 -0.02
C LEU A 13 -10.96 -16.26 0.53
N GLU A 14 -11.69 -15.24 0.97
CA GLU A 14 -11.11 -14.01 1.52
C GLU A 14 -10.36 -14.23 2.85
N ASP A 15 -10.76 -15.26 3.60
CA ASP A 15 -10.20 -15.66 4.89
C ASP A 15 -9.06 -16.68 4.79
N GLU A 16 -8.72 -17.11 3.58
CA GLU A 16 -7.62 -18.03 3.34
C GLU A 16 -6.27 -17.34 3.58
N PRO A 17 -5.37 -17.95 4.36
CA PRO A 17 -4.07 -17.35 4.67
C PRO A 17 -3.12 -17.32 3.47
N TRP A 18 -3.47 -17.94 2.34
CA TRP A 18 -2.71 -17.88 1.08
C TRP A 18 -3.36 -17.00 0.01
N PHE A 19 -4.61 -16.56 0.22
CA PHE A 19 -5.26 -15.60 -0.67
C PHE A 19 -4.71 -14.21 -0.35
N HIS A 20 -4.38 -13.34 -1.30
CA HIS A 20 -3.77 -12.03 -0.99
C HIS A 20 -4.64 -10.82 -1.38
N GLY A 21 -5.88 -11.04 -1.83
CA GLY A 21 -6.84 -9.98 -2.21
C GLY A 21 -6.71 -9.48 -3.66
N VAL A 22 -7.07 -8.22 -3.90
CA VAL A 22 -7.16 -7.65 -5.27
C VAL A 22 -5.79 -7.38 -5.91
N LEU A 23 -5.38 -8.29 -6.79
CA LEU A 23 -4.50 -7.99 -7.92
C LEU A 23 -5.23 -7.05 -8.91
N PRO A 24 -4.54 -6.10 -9.57
CA PRO A 24 -5.13 -5.21 -10.56
C PRO A 24 -5.93 -5.96 -11.63
N ARG A 25 -7.06 -5.35 -12.00
CA ARG A 25 -8.20 -5.98 -12.68
C ARG A 25 -8.02 -6.15 -14.19
N GLU A 26 -6.86 -5.79 -14.76
CA GLU A 26 -6.66 -5.88 -16.21
C GLU A 26 -6.59 -7.34 -16.73
N GLU A 27 -6.44 -8.36 -15.87
CA GLU A 27 -6.46 -9.78 -16.28
C GLU A 27 -7.81 -10.50 -16.08
N VAL A 28 -8.75 -9.93 -15.34
CA VAL A 28 -10.01 -10.64 -14.99
C VAL A 28 -11.11 -10.47 -16.05
N VAL A 29 -10.94 -9.54 -17.01
CA VAL A 29 -12.00 -9.23 -17.99
C VAL A 29 -11.53 -9.50 -19.43
N ARG A 30 -11.45 -10.78 -19.82
CA ARG A 30 -11.42 -11.22 -21.25
C ARG A 30 -12.00 -12.62 -21.53
N LEU A 31 -12.81 -13.19 -20.65
CA LEU A 31 -13.33 -14.57 -20.81
C LEU A 31 -14.86 -14.67 -20.69
N LEU A 32 -15.59 -13.92 -21.50
CA LEU A 32 -16.98 -14.25 -21.84
C LEU A 32 -17.15 -13.90 -23.32
N ARG A 33 -17.37 -14.89 -24.17
CA ARG A 33 -17.53 -14.68 -25.62
C ARG A 33 -18.86 -15.22 -26.17
N GLU A 34 -19.58 -16.10 -25.48
CA GLU A 34 -20.83 -16.69 -26.00
C GLU A 34 -21.92 -16.86 -24.93
N ASP A 35 -23.19 -16.79 -25.37
CA ASP A 35 -24.37 -17.05 -24.53
C ASP A 35 -24.41 -18.53 -24.10
N GLY A 36 -24.27 -18.77 -22.79
CA GLY A 36 -24.21 -20.11 -22.19
C GLY A 36 -23.05 -20.32 -21.21
N ASP A 37 -22.13 -19.35 -21.09
CA ASP A 37 -21.04 -19.37 -20.11
C ASP A 37 -21.58 -19.22 -18.67
N PHE A 38 -21.62 -20.32 -17.92
CA PHE A 38 -21.91 -20.28 -16.49
C PHE A 38 -20.67 -19.82 -15.71
N LEU A 39 -20.72 -18.56 -15.25
CA LEU A 39 -19.78 -17.86 -14.35
C LEU A 39 -19.52 -18.52 -12.96
N GLY A 40 -19.85 -19.80 -12.78
CA GLY A 40 -19.84 -20.46 -11.49
C GLY A 40 -18.80 -21.57 -11.30
N HIS A 41 -18.03 -21.93 -12.34
CA HIS A 41 -17.03 -23.00 -12.22
C HIS A 41 -15.65 -22.54 -12.71
N TYR A 42 -14.63 -22.83 -11.89
CA TYR A 42 -13.23 -22.47 -12.08
C TYR A 42 -12.44 -23.67 -12.60
N ARG A 43 -11.59 -23.47 -13.62
CA ARG A 43 -10.68 -24.50 -14.14
C ARG A 43 -9.42 -23.88 -14.74
N PHE A 44 -8.37 -24.69 -14.81
CA PHE A 44 -7.27 -24.47 -15.76
C PHE A 44 -7.59 -25.21 -17.08
N GLU A 45 -6.81 -26.23 -17.46
CA GLU A 45 -7.08 -27.07 -18.64
C GLU A 45 -7.83 -28.38 -18.29
N GLY A 46 -8.22 -28.56 -17.03
CA GLY A 46 -8.82 -29.79 -16.49
C GLY A 46 -10.31 -29.66 -16.10
N PRO A 47 -10.77 -30.49 -15.16
CA PRO A 47 -12.13 -30.43 -14.63
C PRO A 47 -12.46 -29.05 -14.05
N ALA A 48 -13.76 -28.74 -14.01
CA ALA A 48 -14.25 -27.47 -13.47
C ALA A 48 -14.79 -27.66 -12.04
N TYR A 49 -14.52 -26.68 -11.17
CA TYR A 49 -14.83 -26.73 -9.74
C TYR A 49 -15.67 -25.52 -9.33
N PRO A 50 -16.60 -25.67 -8.36
CA PRO A 50 -17.48 -24.58 -7.93
C PRO A 50 -16.76 -23.43 -7.20
N SER A 51 -15.52 -23.63 -6.73
CA SER A 51 -14.71 -22.58 -6.08
C SER A 51 -13.24 -22.62 -6.51
N ILE A 52 -12.56 -21.47 -6.40
CA ILE A 52 -11.11 -21.38 -6.60
C ILE A 52 -10.38 -22.26 -5.57
N GLN A 53 -10.89 -22.36 -4.33
CA GLN A 53 -10.29 -23.20 -3.30
C GLN A 53 -10.30 -24.67 -3.71
N GLU A 54 -11.43 -25.20 -4.18
CA GLU A 54 -11.53 -26.57 -4.63
C GLU A 54 -10.61 -26.85 -5.82
N LEU A 55 -10.54 -25.93 -6.78
CA LEU A 55 -9.60 -26.01 -7.91
C LEU A 55 -8.15 -26.10 -7.42
N ILE A 56 -7.73 -25.22 -6.52
CA ILE A 56 -6.35 -25.17 -5.99
C ILE A 56 -6.04 -26.43 -5.18
N ILE A 57 -6.97 -26.88 -4.32
CA ILE A 57 -6.83 -28.11 -3.54
C ILE A 57 -6.67 -29.32 -4.45
N TYR A 58 -7.50 -29.46 -5.48
CA TYR A 58 -7.40 -30.55 -6.45
C TYR A 58 -6.04 -30.50 -7.16
N GLN A 59 -5.67 -29.36 -7.73
CA GLN A 59 -4.43 -29.21 -8.48
C GLN A 59 -3.19 -29.53 -7.63
N HIS A 60 -3.18 -29.07 -6.37
CA HIS A 60 -2.11 -29.35 -5.42
C HIS A 60 -2.04 -30.84 -5.04
N LYS A 61 -3.18 -31.49 -4.79
CA LYS A 61 -3.26 -32.92 -4.43
C LYS A 61 -2.85 -33.84 -5.57
N CYS A 62 -3.29 -33.54 -6.79
CA CYS A 62 -3.04 -34.38 -7.96
C CYS A 62 -1.62 -34.20 -8.52
N GLY A 63 -0.93 -33.11 -8.17
CA GLY A 63 0.42 -32.82 -8.64
C GLY A 63 0.53 -32.64 -10.16
N LEU A 64 -0.62 -32.42 -10.83
CA LEU A 64 -0.67 -32.26 -12.27
C LEU A 64 -0.18 -30.87 -12.68
N PRO A 65 0.25 -30.70 -13.94
CA PRO A 65 0.47 -29.38 -14.51
C PRO A 65 -0.81 -28.55 -14.51
N VAL A 66 -0.69 -27.27 -14.16
CA VAL A 66 -1.72 -26.25 -14.28
C VAL A 66 -2.08 -26.05 -15.76
N THR A 67 -1.06 -26.02 -16.63
CA THR A 67 -1.23 -26.08 -18.08
C THR A 67 -0.21 -27.02 -18.69
N ASN A 68 -0.60 -27.75 -19.74
CA ASN A 68 0.28 -28.69 -20.43
C ASN A 68 1.48 -27.99 -21.05
N LYS A 69 1.29 -26.77 -21.55
CA LYS A 69 2.36 -25.98 -22.19
C LYS A 69 3.46 -25.56 -21.21
N SER A 70 3.09 -25.16 -20.00
CA SER A 70 4.06 -24.66 -19.02
C SER A 70 4.70 -25.77 -18.18
N GLY A 71 3.98 -26.88 -17.98
CA GLY A 71 4.40 -27.90 -17.02
C GLY A 71 4.42 -27.40 -15.56
N ALA A 72 3.87 -26.21 -15.27
CA ALA A 72 3.92 -25.62 -13.94
C ALA A 72 3.01 -26.39 -12.96
N VAL A 73 3.51 -26.71 -11.77
CA VAL A 73 2.79 -27.51 -10.76
C VAL A 73 2.72 -26.75 -9.44
N LEU A 74 1.55 -26.78 -8.78
CA LEU A 74 1.36 -26.19 -7.46
C LEU A 74 2.00 -27.07 -6.37
N ARG A 75 3.10 -26.58 -5.78
CA ARG A 75 3.87 -27.35 -4.78
C ARG A 75 3.70 -26.88 -3.34
N ALA A 76 3.74 -25.58 -3.09
CA ALA A 76 3.71 -25.05 -1.74
C ALA A 76 2.88 -23.76 -1.71
N PRO A 77 1.87 -23.66 -0.83
CA PRO A 77 1.17 -22.40 -0.62
C PRO A 77 2.11 -21.37 0.00
N ILE A 78 2.02 -20.13 -0.47
CA ILE A 78 2.69 -18.98 0.15
C ILE A 78 1.70 -18.39 1.13
N PHE A 79 2.04 -18.46 2.42
CA PHE A 79 1.20 -17.89 3.48
C PHE A 79 1.50 -16.40 3.66
N ARG A 80 0.44 -15.64 3.94
CA ARG A 80 0.50 -14.25 4.39
C ARG A 80 1.44 -14.13 5.56
N GLU A 81 2.23 -13.08 5.52
CA GLU A 81 3.04 -12.71 6.66
C GLU A 81 2.20 -11.99 7.72
N HIS A 82 2.69 -11.99 8.97
CA HIS A 82 2.01 -11.37 10.10
C HIS A 82 1.81 -9.84 9.98
N TRP A 83 2.55 -9.18 9.08
CA TRP A 83 2.42 -7.75 8.80
C TRP A 83 1.41 -7.45 7.67
N GLU A 84 0.85 -8.47 7.03
CA GLU A 84 -0.23 -8.31 6.06
C GLU A 84 -1.57 -8.27 6.78
N LEU A 85 -2.02 -7.05 7.09
CA LEU A 85 -3.23 -6.81 7.85
C LEU A 85 -4.47 -6.87 6.95
N ASN A 86 -5.61 -7.25 7.53
CA ASN A 86 -6.89 -7.08 6.85
C ASN A 86 -7.31 -5.60 6.88
N ASN A 87 -7.86 -5.10 5.79
CA ASN A 87 -8.41 -3.74 5.72
C ASN A 87 -9.53 -3.54 6.76
N ASP A 88 -10.32 -4.59 7.02
CA ASP A 88 -11.47 -4.52 7.95
C ASP A 88 -11.04 -4.43 9.42
N ASP A 89 -9.79 -4.81 9.73
CA ASP A 89 -9.21 -4.68 11.07
C ASP A 89 -8.71 -3.25 11.36
N VAL A 90 -8.82 -2.33 10.40
CA VAL A 90 -8.29 -0.96 10.51
C VAL A 90 -9.44 0.03 10.40
N GLN A 91 -9.91 0.52 11.55
CA GLN A 91 -10.95 1.54 11.61
C GLN A 91 -10.34 2.94 11.50
N LEU A 92 -10.48 3.60 10.34
CA LEU A 92 -10.08 4.99 10.19
C LEU A 92 -10.99 5.91 11.03
N VAL A 93 -10.39 6.81 11.82
CA VAL A 93 -11.11 7.68 12.76
C VAL A 93 -11.14 9.12 12.26
N GLU A 94 -9.99 9.80 12.25
CA GLU A 94 -9.89 11.21 11.86
C GLU A 94 -8.69 11.44 10.96
N LYS A 95 -8.80 12.39 10.03
CA LYS A 95 -7.70 12.77 9.15
C LYS A 95 -6.72 13.67 9.92
N ILE A 96 -5.49 13.20 10.09
CA ILE A 96 -4.42 13.91 10.81
C ILE A 96 -3.37 14.52 9.89
N GLY A 97 -3.42 14.22 8.60
CA GLY A 97 -2.46 14.77 7.64
C GLY A 97 -2.76 14.46 6.18
N ARG A 98 -1.90 14.99 5.31
CA ARG A 98 -1.90 14.74 3.87
C ARG A 98 -0.47 14.51 3.40
N GLY A 99 -0.27 13.41 2.69
CA GLY A 99 0.99 13.06 2.04
C GLY A 99 0.91 13.11 0.51
N ASN A 100 1.98 12.69 -0.14
CA ASN A 100 2.09 12.68 -1.60
C ASN A 100 1.12 11.69 -2.27
N PHE A 101 0.88 10.53 -1.64
CA PHE A 101 0.07 9.45 -2.21
C PHE A 101 -1.41 9.47 -1.76
N GLY A 102 -1.72 10.27 -0.75
CA GLY A 102 -3.04 10.26 -0.14
C GLY A 102 -3.04 10.93 1.22
N ASP A 103 -3.94 10.49 2.06
CA ASP A 103 -4.21 11.12 3.34
C ASP A 103 -3.66 10.27 4.49
N VAL A 104 -3.37 10.89 5.62
CA VAL A 104 -2.95 10.21 6.84
C VAL A 104 -4.06 10.35 7.85
N TYR A 105 -4.49 9.22 8.41
CA TYR A 105 -5.55 9.13 9.39
C TYR A 105 -5.00 8.62 10.71
N LYS A 106 -5.56 9.10 11.82
CA LYS A 106 -5.60 8.31 13.05
C LYS A 106 -6.58 7.16 12.83
N ALA A 107 -6.22 5.97 13.27
CA ALA A 107 -7.03 4.78 13.18
C ALA A 107 -7.00 3.98 14.48
N ARG A 108 -7.95 3.06 14.62
CA ARG A 108 -8.00 2.06 15.68
C ARG A 108 -7.87 0.67 15.09
N LEU A 109 -6.95 -0.12 15.63
CA LEU A 109 -6.77 -1.50 15.22
C LEU A 109 -7.73 -2.43 15.97
N ALA A 110 -8.47 -3.25 15.23
CA ALA A 110 -9.31 -4.29 15.78
C ALA A 110 -8.48 -5.31 16.58
N GLY A 111 -9.10 -5.97 17.55
CA GLY A 111 -8.45 -6.94 18.44
C GLY A 111 -7.58 -6.31 19.55
N SER A 112 -6.65 -5.42 19.19
CA SER A 112 -5.75 -4.77 20.17
C SER A 112 -6.31 -3.49 20.78
N GLY A 113 -7.20 -2.79 20.06
CA GLY A 113 -7.69 -1.46 20.45
C GLY A 113 -6.63 -0.36 20.39
N LEU A 114 -5.44 -0.64 19.85
CA LEU A 114 -4.33 0.29 19.75
C LEU A 114 -4.64 1.38 18.72
N ASP A 115 -4.31 2.63 19.05
CA ASP A 115 -4.36 3.74 18.10
C ASP A 115 -3.12 3.69 17.17
N ALA A 116 -3.35 3.91 15.87
CA ALA A 116 -2.33 3.87 14.82
C ALA A 116 -2.42 5.08 13.89
N ALA A 117 -1.34 5.39 13.19
CA ALA A 117 -1.35 6.27 12.04
C ALA A 117 -1.45 5.43 10.77
N VAL A 118 -2.36 5.81 9.86
CA VAL A 118 -2.65 5.07 8.64
C VAL A 118 -2.52 5.99 7.45
N LYS A 119 -1.54 5.71 6.59
CA LYS A 119 -1.35 6.41 5.33
C LYS A 119 -2.10 5.65 4.24
N THR A 120 -3.00 6.33 3.55
CA THR A 120 -3.79 5.75 2.45
C THR A 120 -3.16 6.05 1.09
N CYS A 121 -3.30 5.13 0.15
CA CYS A 121 -2.99 5.34 -1.25
C CYS A 121 -4.30 5.59 -2.02
N ARG A 122 -4.39 6.72 -2.73
CA ARG A 122 -5.56 7.00 -3.56
C ARG A 122 -5.64 6.01 -4.72
N VAL A 123 -6.86 5.53 -4.98
CA VAL A 123 -7.14 4.53 -6.03
C VAL A 123 -6.81 5.06 -7.42
N THR A 124 -7.00 6.37 -7.63
CA THR A 124 -6.80 7.07 -8.91
C THR A 124 -5.34 7.31 -9.29
N LEU A 125 -4.38 6.96 -8.43
CA LEU A 125 -2.97 7.18 -8.75
C LEU A 125 -2.48 6.20 -9.82
N PRO A 126 -1.51 6.62 -10.67
CA PRO A 126 -0.81 5.72 -11.56
C PRO A 126 -0.09 4.60 -10.80
N ASP A 127 0.08 3.44 -11.43
CA ASP A 127 0.68 2.28 -10.78
C ASP A 127 2.14 2.50 -10.37
N GLU A 128 2.89 3.34 -11.09
CA GLU A 128 4.23 3.75 -10.68
C GLU A 128 4.22 4.47 -9.32
N GLN A 129 3.20 5.28 -9.05
CA GLN A 129 3.04 5.95 -7.77
C GLN A 129 2.57 4.97 -6.69
N LYS A 130 1.70 4.01 -7.01
CA LYS A 130 1.33 2.92 -6.09
C LYS A 130 2.54 2.06 -5.71
N LYS A 131 3.44 1.77 -6.66
CA LYS A 131 4.71 1.06 -6.40
C LYS A 131 5.61 1.86 -5.45
N LYS A 132 5.74 3.17 -5.65
CA LYS A 132 6.50 4.05 -4.74
C LYS A 132 5.87 4.11 -3.35
N PHE A 133 4.54 4.11 -3.25
CA PHE A 133 3.85 4.01 -1.97
C PHE A 133 4.18 2.71 -1.25
N LEU A 134 4.08 1.55 -1.92
CA LEU A 134 4.46 0.26 -1.31
C LEU A 134 5.95 0.18 -0.95
N GLN A 135 6.81 0.83 -1.73
CA GLN A 135 8.23 0.92 -1.42
C GLN A 135 8.50 1.64 -0.10
N GLU A 136 7.73 2.67 0.25
CA GLU A 136 7.82 3.35 1.54
C GLU A 136 7.57 2.38 2.70
N GLY A 137 6.51 1.56 2.61
CA GLY A 137 6.22 0.53 3.61
C GLY A 137 7.33 -0.53 3.71
N ARG A 138 7.88 -0.97 2.57
CA ARG A 138 9.01 -1.93 2.53
C ARG A 138 10.28 -1.39 3.17
N ILE A 139 10.54 -0.10 3.04
CA ILE A 139 11.68 0.57 3.66
C ILE A 139 11.44 0.64 5.18
N LEU A 140 10.29 1.16 5.62
CA LEU A 140 9.96 1.27 7.04
C LEU A 140 9.99 -0.08 7.77
N LYS A 141 9.53 -1.16 7.12
CA LYS A 141 9.58 -2.53 7.65
C LYS A 141 11.00 -3.00 8.04
N GLN A 142 12.05 -2.44 7.44
CA GLN A 142 13.44 -2.83 7.71
C GLN A 142 14.06 -2.15 8.94
N TYR A 143 13.37 -1.17 9.53
CA TYR A 143 13.89 -0.39 10.65
C TYR A 143 13.14 -0.69 11.95
N ASP A 144 13.91 -0.85 13.03
CA ASP A 144 13.41 -0.88 14.41
C ASP A 144 14.36 -0.03 15.25
N HIS A 145 14.00 1.24 15.45
CA HIS A 145 14.86 2.21 16.12
C HIS A 145 14.00 3.28 16.81
N PRO A 146 14.34 3.75 18.03
CA PRO A 146 13.52 4.69 18.80
C PRO A 146 13.22 6.03 18.12
N ASN A 147 14.01 6.40 17.11
CA ASN A 147 13.86 7.66 16.36
C ASN A 147 13.25 7.46 14.96
N ILE A 148 12.77 6.26 14.64
CA ILE A 148 12.11 5.94 13.37
C ILE A 148 10.72 5.40 13.71
N VAL A 149 9.70 5.91 13.03
CA VAL A 149 8.32 5.47 13.25
C VAL A 149 8.20 3.96 13.03
N LYS A 150 7.67 3.26 14.02
CA LYS A 150 7.49 1.82 14.00
C LYS A 150 6.45 1.42 12.97
N PHE A 151 6.89 0.58 12.03
CA PHE A 151 6.02 -0.10 11.09
C PHE A 151 5.18 -1.16 11.80
N ILE A 152 3.88 -1.20 11.52
CA ILE A 152 2.96 -2.22 12.05
C ILE A 152 2.53 -3.19 10.96
N GLY A 153 2.12 -2.67 9.79
CA GLY A 153 1.65 -3.53 8.71
C GLY A 153 1.20 -2.79 7.45
N ILE A 154 0.78 -3.57 6.45
CA ILE A 154 0.19 -3.07 5.20
C ILE A 154 -1.13 -3.80 4.95
N CYS A 155 -2.16 -3.06 4.58
CA CYS A 155 -3.42 -3.62 4.08
C CYS A 155 -3.43 -3.49 2.55
N VAL A 156 -3.34 -4.61 1.85
CA VAL A 156 -3.37 -4.68 0.37
C VAL A 156 -4.59 -5.45 -0.16
N GLN A 157 -5.39 -6.03 0.73
CA GLN A 157 -6.44 -6.97 0.35
C GLN A 157 -7.60 -6.28 -0.36
N LYS A 158 -7.91 -5.05 0.07
CA LYS A 158 -8.98 -4.18 -0.47
C LYS A 158 -8.43 -2.77 -0.72
N GLN A 159 -9.12 -2.01 -1.57
CA GLN A 159 -8.89 -0.58 -1.69
C GLN A 159 -9.57 0.18 -0.53
N PRO A 160 -8.97 1.28 -0.03
CA PRO A 160 -7.67 1.80 -0.40
C PRO A 160 -6.52 0.95 0.17
N ILE A 161 -5.38 0.91 -0.53
CA ILE A 161 -4.15 0.34 0.04
C ILE A 161 -3.69 1.22 1.22
N MET A 162 -3.32 0.60 2.34
CA MET A 162 -2.95 1.30 3.57
C MET A 162 -1.59 0.85 4.11
N ILE A 163 -0.80 1.80 4.62
CA ILE A 163 0.37 1.52 5.47
C ILE A 163 0.01 1.92 6.90
N VAL A 164 0.11 0.98 7.83
CA VAL A 164 -0.19 1.13 9.25
C VAL A 164 1.13 1.27 10.02
N MET A 165 1.23 2.33 10.80
CA MET A 165 2.40 2.65 11.62
C MET A 165 1.96 3.13 13.00
N GLU A 166 2.89 3.16 13.95
CA GLU A 166 2.58 3.71 15.28
C GLU A 166 2.12 5.17 15.18
N LEU A 167 1.16 5.54 16.05
CA LEU A 167 0.74 6.92 16.16
C LEU A 167 1.68 7.68 17.10
N VAL A 168 2.46 8.60 16.56
CA VAL A 168 3.33 9.48 17.37
C VAL A 168 2.54 10.70 17.85
N PRO A 169 2.30 10.86 19.17
CA PRO A 169 1.59 12.02 19.70
C PRO A 169 2.32 13.33 19.37
N GLY A 170 1.62 14.28 18.77
CA GLY A 170 2.19 15.59 18.41
C GLY A 170 3.11 15.61 17.18
N GLY A 171 3.36 14.47 16.51
CA GLY A 171 4.27 14.40 15.36
C GLY A 171 3.85 15.26 14.15
N TRP A 172 2.54 15.47 13.98
CA TRP A 172 2.02 16.38 12.93
C TRP A 172 2.39 17.85 13.18
N ARG A 173 2.60 18.26 14.44
CA ARG A 173 3.03 19.61 14.79
C ARG A 173 4.50 19.83 14.45
N VAL A 174 5.35 18.86 14.76
CA VAL A 174 6.80 18.92 14.47
C VAL A 174 7.07 19.04 12.96
N THR A 175 6.35 18.29 12.13
CA THR A 175 6.48 18.39 10.67
C THR A 175 5.96 19.72 10.10
N ALA A 176 4.88 20.27 10.66
CA ALA A 176 4.39 21.59 10.28
C ALA A 176 5.36 22.70 10.69
N GLU A 177 5.95 22.62 11.88
CA GLU A 177 6.94 23.57 12.39
C GLU A 177 8.24 23.52 11.60
N LEU A 178 8.76 22.33 11.28
CA LEU A 178 9.95 22.16 10.43
C LEU A 178 9.73 22.70 9.01
N ARG A 179 8.56 22.47 8.41
CA ARG A 179 8.19 23.06 7.11
C ARG A 179 8.12 24.59 7.18
N ALA A 180 7.53 25.13 8.26
CA ALA A 180 7.45 26.57 8.47
C ALA A 180 8.83 27.20 8.71
N GLN A 181 9.77 26.50 9.34
CA GLN A 181 11.16 26.95 9.51
C GLN A 181 11.92 26.93 8.18
N GLN A 182 11.79 25.87 7.38
CA GLN A 182 12.42 25.77 6.06
C GLN A 182 11.91 26.85 5.10
N GLN A 183 10.62 27.19 5.13
CA GLN A 183 10.07 28.29 4.32
C GLN A 183 10.58 29.66 4.77
N ARG A 184 10.75 29.89 6.08
CA ARG A 184 11.33 31.15 6.58
C ARG A 184 12.79 31.32 6.18
N GLN A 185 13.56 30.23 6.15
CA GLN A 185 14.95 30.25 5.68
C GLN A 185 15.03 30.53 4.16
N ALA A 186 14.16 29.92 3.35
CA ALA A 186 14.11 30.17 1.91
C ALA A 186 13.66 31.60 1.53
N HIS A 187 12.81 32.23 2.34
CA HIS A 187 12.39 33.62 2.13
C HIS A 187 13.40 34.65 2.66
N GLY A 188 14.27 34.28 3.61
CA GLY A 188 15.31 35.16 4.16
C GLY A 188 16.51 35.37 3.24
N GLU A 189 16.73 34.51 2.25
CA GLU A 189 17.83 34.64 1.27
C GLU A 189 17.47 35.49 0.03
N ALA A 190 16.18 35.84 -0.16
CA ALA A 190 15.73 36.58 -1.34
C ALA A 190 15.76 38.11 -1.19
N ASP A 191 16.02 38.65 0.01
CA ASP A 191 15.92 40.10 0.29
C ASP A 191 17.28 40.81 0.39
N ASP A 192 18.41 40.09 0.34
CA ASP A 192 19.76 40.69 0.50
C ASP A 192 20.44 41.02 -0.84
N GLY A 193 19.70 41.66 -1.75
CA GLY A 193 20.13 41.76 -3.15
C GLY A 193 19.62 42.92 -3.98
N HIS A 194 19.27 44.08 -3.42
CA HIS A 194 19.11 45.29 -4.25
C HIS A 194 19.35 46.61 -3.50
N VAL A 195 20.61 47.08 -3.47
CA VAL A 195 20.91 48.49 -3.15
C VAL A 195 20.70 49.34 -4.43
N PRO A 196 19.78 50.32 -4.45
CA PRO A 196 19.59 51.16 -5.62
C PRO A 196 20.77 52.14 -5.76
N ARG A 197 21.49 52.09 -6.89
CA ARG A 197 22.52 53.09 -7.21
C ARG A 197 21.88 54.44 -7.52
N HIS A 198 21.96 55.39 -6.59
CA HIS A 198 21.62 56.79 -6.82
C HIS A 198 22.55 57.41 -7.88
N ARG A 199 21.98 57.85 -9.01
CA ARG A 199 22.61 58.78 -9.96
C ARG A 199 22.91 60.11 -9.25
N ARG A 200 24.17 60.48 -9.07
CA ARG A 200 24.56 61.88 -8.80
C ARG A 200 24.82 62.60 -10.12
N ARG A 201 23.99 63.60 -10.40
CA ARG A 201 24.29 64.68 -11.35
C ARG A 201 25.03 65.78 -10.60
N HIS A 202 26.23 66.13 -11.03
CA HIS A 202 26.88 67.43 -10.83
C HIS A 202 27.84 67.56 -12.04
N GLY A 203 27.80 68.57 -12.91
CA GLY A 203 27.73 70.00 -12.62
C GLY A 203 29.13 70.57 -12.92
N LEU A 204 29.32 71.10 -14.12
CA LEU A 204 30.54 71.79 -14.57
C LEU A 204 30.91 72.97 -13.65
N PRO A 205 32.20 73.37 -13.58
CA PRO A 205 32.55 74.76 -13.41
C PRO A 205 33.29 75.33 -14.63
N ARG A 206 33.00 76.60 -14.90
CA ARG A 206 33.74 77.52 -15.78
C ARG A 206 35.17 77.71 -15.27
N VAL A 207 36.17 77.72 -16.15
CA VAL A 207 36.96 78.90 -16.58
C VAL A 207 37.49 78.60 -17.98
#